data_AF-A0A6G2VLA1-F1
#
_entry.id   AF-A0A6G2VLA1-F1
#
_cell.length_a   1.000
_cell.length_b   1.000
_cell.length_c   1.000
_cell.angle_alpha   90.00
_cell.angle_beta   90.00
_cell.angle_gamma   90.00
#
_symmetry.space_group_name_H-M   'P 1'
#
loop_
_entity.id
_entity.type
_entity.pdbx_description
1 polymer ?
#
loop_
_entity_poly.entity_id
_entity_poly.type
_entity_poly.pdbx_seq_one_letter_code
_entity_poly.pdbx_strand_id
1 'polypeptide(L)'
;MAHTRGVEYLVSTARHHGFDSCEEELLLLTADFSGALVEALTQPFRLRFNTVGGAVEHVPDFLLLTYSIPFLIDVRPTGRFPFEDEVEFAASAEVALPAGRYYAVVTDWHDHVTERRQSLCCDTDWAWTSRGR
;
A
#
# COMPACT_ATOMS: atom_id res chain seq x y z
N MET A 1 -15.21 5.92 -5.87
CA MET A 1 -14.46 5.80 -4.60
C MET A 1 -13.71 7.09 -4.38
N ALA A 2 -13.85 7.70 -3.21
CA ALA A 2 -13.09 8.92 -2.87
C ALA A 2 -11.60 8.57 -2.75
N HIS A 3 -10.73 9.49 -3.16
CA HIS A 3 -9.29 9.34 -2.99
C HIS A 3 -8.94 9.65 -1.53
N THR A 4 -8.59 8.63 -0.77
CA THR A 4 -8.21 8.78 0.64
C THR A 4 -6.70 8.76 0.75
N ARG A 5 -6.09 9.95 0.78
CA ARG A 5 -4.68 10.11 1.20
C ARG A 5 -4.63 10.42 2.68
N GLY A 6 -3.69 9.83 3.40
CA GLY A 6 -3.55 10.04 4.82
C GLY A 6 -2.24 9.57 5.40
N VAL A 7 -2.18 9.60 6.73
CA VAL A 7 -1.08 9.03 7.51
C VAL A 7 -1.67 8.13 8.60
N GLU A 8 -1.14 6.92 8.73
CA GLU A 8 -1.53 5.96 9.75
C GLU A 8 -0.38 5.78 10.75
N TYR A 9 -0.69 5.74 12.04
CA TYR A 9 0.33 5.56 13.08
C TYR A 9 0.49 4.07 13.37
N LEU A 10 1.70 3.53 13.17
CA LEU A 10 1.97 2.11 13.43
C LEU A 10 2.70 1.93 14.76
N VAL A 11 2.13 1.09 15.63
CA VAL A 11 2.64 0.83 16.97
C VAL A 11 4.02 0.17 16.89
N SER A 12 4.23 -0.76 15.95
CA SER A 12 5.48 -1.49 15.78
C SER A 12 6.65 -0.59 15.39
N THR A 13 6.38 0.56 14.75
CA THR A 13 7.40 1.50 14.31
C THR A 13 7.47 2.78 15.16
N ALA A 14 6.43 3.04 15.96
CA ALA A 14 6.20 4.29 16.67
C ALA A 14 6.27 5.55 15.78
N ARG A 15 5.81 5.42 14.52
CA ARG A 15 5.84 6.47 13.50
C ARG A 15 4.55 6.51 12.68
N HIS A 16 4.33 7.64 12.01
CA HIS A 16 3.28 7.82 11.02
C HIS A 16 3.79 7.43 9.63
N HIS A 17 2.98 6.69 8.88
CA HIS A 17 3.27 6.19 7.54
C HIS A 17 2.20 6.66 6.56
N GLY A 18 2.63 7.16 5.41
CA GLY A 18 1.71 7.67 4.38
C GLY A 18 1.03 6.55 3.61
N PHE A 19 -0.22 6.79 3.22
CA PHE A 19 -0.98 5.95 2.30
C PHE A 19 -1.78 6.84 1.34
N ASP A 20 -2.01 6.34 0.13
CA ASP A 20 -2.74 7.03 -0.93
C ASP A 20 -4.09 6.37 -1.28
N SER A 21 -4.41 5.23 -0.65
CA SER A 21 -5.67 4.52 -0.80
C SER A 21 -6.11 3.78 0.47
N CYS A 22 -7.38 3.36 0.52
CA CYS A 22 -7.94 2.55 1.61
C CYS A 22 -7.23 1.20 1.74
N GLU A 23 -6.93 0.58 0.61
CA GLU A 23 -6.25 -0.70 0.52
C GLU A 23 -4.82 -0.62 1.09
N GLU A 24 -4.13 0.50 0.87
CA GLU A 24 -2.82 0.78 1.46
C GLU A 24 -2.90 1.04 2.97
N GLU A 25 -3.92 1.78 3.43
CA GLU A 25 -4.19 1.97 4.87
C GLU A 25 -4.41 0.62 5.57
N LEU A 26 -5.22 -0.26 4.96
CA LEU A 26 -5.48 -1.62 5.45
C LEU A 26 -4.21 -2.49 5.45
N LEU A 27 -3.29 -2.28 4.49
CA LEU A 27 -1.97 -2.92 4.48
C LEU A 27 -1.14 -2.56 5.67
N LEU A 28 -1.01 -1.27 5.94
CA LEU A 28 -0.21 -0.78 7.05
C LEU A 28 -0.75 -1.31 8.38
N LEU A 29 -2.07 -1.28 8.56
CA LEU A 29 -2.73 -1.81 9.77
C LEU A 29 -2.55 -3.33 9.92
N THR A 30 -2.71 -4.09 8.85
CA THR A 30 -2.56 -5.55 8.91
C THR A 30 -1.11 -5.96 9.15
N ALA A 31 -0.16 -5.25 8.52
CA ALA A 31 1.26 -5.44 8.75
C ALA A 31 1.64 -5.15 10.20
N ASP A 32 1.15 -4.04 10.77
CA ASP A 32 1.39 -3.68 12.17
C ASP A 32 0.77 -4.72 13.13
N PHE A 33 -0.44 -5.20 12.82
CA PHE A 33 -1.11 -6.23 13.61
C PHE A 33 -0.39 -7.59 13.59
N SER A 34 0.36 -7.91 12.53
CA SER A 34 1.08 -9.19 12.42
C SER A 34 2.13 -9.40 13.52
N GLY A 35 2.59 -8.32 14.17
CA GLY A 35 3.68 -8.32 15.14
C GLY A 35 5.06 -8.63 14.53
N ALA A 36 5.15 -8.84 13.22
CA ALA A 36 6.39 -9.13 12.51
C ALA A 36 7.05 -7.89 11.90
N LEU A 37 6.31 -6.78 11.81
CA LEU A 37 6.76 -5.53 11.18
C LEU A 37 7.83 -4.82 12.04
N VAL A 38 8.94 -4.45 11.39
CA VAL A 38 10.03 -3.65 11.97
C VAL A 38 9.99 -2.22 11.44
N GLU A 39 9.70 -2.06 10.14
CA GLU A 39 9.56 -0.76 9.49
C GLU A 39 8.67 -0.88 8.25
N ALA A 40 7.94 0.19 7.93
CA ALA A 40 7.29 0.36 6.64
C ALA A 40 7.91 1.57 5.92
N LEU A 41 8.29 1.40 4.66
CA LEU A 41 8.76 2.51 3.82
C LEU A 41 7.75 2.71 2.69
N THR A 42 6.97 3.78 2.78
CA THR A 42 6.05 4.21 1.70
C THR A 42 6.86 4.70 0.50
N GLN A 43 6.51 4.23 -0.70
CA GLN A 43 7.09 4.67 -1.98
C GLN A 43 8.63 4.69 -1.95
N PRO A 44 9.29 3.56 -1.62
CA PRO A 44 10.64 3.52 -1.09
C PRO A 44 11.71 3.94 -2.11
N PHE A 45 11.48 3.69 -3.40
CA PHE A 45 12.39 4.08 -4.47
C PHE A 45 11.69 4.04 -5.82
N ARG A 46 12.27 4.74 -6.81
CA ARG A 46 11.79 4.75 -8.18
C ARG A 46 12.63 3.85 -9.07
N LEU A 47 11.97 2.91 -9.73
CA LEU A 47 12.49 2.11 -10.82
C LEU A 47 12.42 2.88 -12.14
N ARG A 48 13.45 2.74 -12.96
CA ARG A 48 13.50 3.27 -14.33
C ARG A 48 14.05 2.19 -15.24
N PHE A 49 13.29 1.81 -16.26
CA PHE A 49 13.67 0.74 -17.16
C PHE A 49 13.09 0.95 -18.56
N ASN A 50 13.65 0.26 -19.54
CA ASN A 50 13.20 0.33 -20.92
C ASN A 50 12.35 -0.89 -21.27
N THR A 51 11.26 -0.65 -21.97
CA THR A 51 10.38 -1.68 -22.54
C THR A 51 10.37 -1.54 -24.07
N VAL A 52 9.73 -2.48 -24.77
CA VAL A 52 9.49 -2.34 -26.22
C VAL A 52 8.63 -1.10 -26.53
N GLY A 53 7.78 -0.67 -25.60
CA GLY A 53 6.94 0.53 -25.73
C GLY A 53 7.62 1.84 -25.33
N GLY A 54 8.86 1.80 -24.82
CA GLY A 54 9.61 2.98 -24.38
C GLY A 54 10.07 2.91 -22.93
N ALA A 55 10.59 4.03 -22.43
CA ALA A 55 11.04 4.17 -21.05
C ALA A 55 9.83 4.23 -20.10
N VAL A 56 9.89 3.45 -19.02
CA VAL A 56 8.87 3.36 -17.98
C VAL A 56 9.50 3.72 -16.63
N GLU A 57 8.75 4.42 -15.79
CA GLU A 57 9.10 4.67 -14.39
C GLU A 57 8.03 4.01 -13.49
N HIS A 58 8.46 3.29 -12.46
CA HIS A 58 7.55 2.68 -11.47
C HIS A 58 8.03 2.99 -10.05
N VAL A 59 7.11 3.20 -9.12
CA VAL A 59 7.41 3.35 -7.69
C VAL A 59 6.55 2.32 -6.94
N PRO A 60 7.14 1.27 -6.35
CA PRO A 60 6.40 0.34 -5.52
C PRO A 60 5.74 1.04 -4.34
N ASP A 61 4.58 0.57 -3.88
CA ASP A 61 3.83 1.27 -2.84
C ASP A 61 4.50 1.15 -1.46
N PHE A 62 5.01 -0.04 -1.11
CA PHE A 62 5.68 -0.26 0.17
C PHE A 62 6.88 -1.20 0.10
N LEU A 63 7.88 -0.92 0.94
CA LEU A 63 8.86 -1.90 1.40
C LEU A 63 8.63 -2.15 2.90
N LEU A 64 8.12 -3.34 3.24
CA LEU A 64 7.89 -3.77 4.61
C LEU A 64 9.11 -4.55 5.10
N LEU A 65 9.83 -3.97 6.06
CA LEU A 65 10.89 -4.66 6.78
C LEU A 65 10.27 -5.48 7.90
N THR A 66 10.56 -6.78 7.92
CA THR A 66 10.07 -7.71 8.93
C THR A 66 11.25 -8.32 9.68
N TYR A 67 11.00 -9.03 10.77
CA TYR A 67 12.04 -9.85 11.43
C TYR A 67 12.55 -11.01 10.55
N SER A 68 11.88 -11.30 9.44
CA SER A 68 12.28 -12.32 8.47
C SER A 68 12.69 -11.66 7.15
N ILE A 69 12.19 -12.15 6.02
CA ILE A 69 12.51 -11.62 4.70
C ILE A 69 11.61 -10.40 4.45
N PRO A 70 12.16 -9.24 4.01
CA PRO A 70 11.34 -8.07 3.73
C PRO A 70 10.50 -8.24 2.46
N PHE A 71 9.35 -7.56 2.43
CA PHE A 71 8.40 -7.59 1.32
C PHE A 71 8.42 -6.27 0.56
N LEU A 72 8.62 -6.33 -0.76
CA LEU A 72 8.33 -5.25 -1.69
C LEU A 72 6.91 -5.46 -2.22
N ILE A 73 6.03 -4.48 -2.04
CA ILE A 73 4.59 -4.63 -2.27
C ILE A 73 4.09 -3.52 -3.18
N ASP A 74 3.32 -3.93 -4.20
CA ASP A 74 2.39 -3.07 -4.93
C ASP A 74 0.97 -3.36 -4.44
N VAL A 75 0.21 -2.32 -4.10
CA VAL A 75 -1.18 -2.41 -3.67
C VAL A 75 -2.07 -1.95 -4.82
N ARG A 76 -3.10 -2.72 -5.12
CA ARG A 76 -4.06 -2.32 -6.15
C ARG A 76 -5.50 -2.54 -5.70
N PRO A 77 -6.40 -1.56 -5.95
CA PRO A 77 -7.82 -1.71 -5.66
C PRO A 77 -8.45 -2.77 -6.55
N THR A 78 -9.58 -3.34 -6.11
CA THR A 78 -10.31 -4.40 -6.81
C THR A 78 -10.61 -4.03 -8.27
N GLY A 79 -10.13 -4.83 -9.22
CA GLY A 79 -10.33 -4.58 -10.66
C GLY A 79 -9.39 -5.39 -11.57
N ARG A 80 -9.57 -5.25 -12.89
CA ARG A 80 -8.58 -5.73 -13.86
C ARG A 80 -7.53 -4.64 -14.07
N PHE A 81 -6.29 -4.96 -13.75
CA PHE A 81 -5.14 -4.10 -14.03
C PHE A 81 -4.83 -4.14 -15.52
N PRO A 82 -4.48 -2.99 -16.14
CA PRO A 82 -4.07 -2.95 -17.53
C PRO A 82 -2.70 -3.63 -17.72
N PHE A 83 -2.32 -3.94 -18.97
CA PHE A 83 -1.06 -4.64 -19.27
C PHE A 83 0.18 -3.88 -18.79
N GLU A 84 0.10 -2.55 -18.76
CA GLU A 84 1.14 -1.67 -18.26
C GLU A 84 1.51 -2.01 -16.80
N ASP A 85 0.52 -2.30 -15.95
CA ASP A 85 0.72 -2.70 -14.55
C ASP A 85 1.47 -4.04 -14.47
N GLU A 86 1.20 -5.00 -15.37
CA GLU A 86 1.92 -6.29 -15.39
C GLU A 86 3.42 -6.11 -15.62
N VAL A 87 3.79 -5.17 -16.49
CA VAL A 87 5.20 -4.87 -16.79
C VAL A 87 5.88 -4.21 -15.58
N GLU A 88 5.18 -3.30 -14.90
CA GLU A 88 5.67 -2.69 -13.66
C GLU A 88 5.85 -3.72 -12.55
N PHE A 89 4.90 -4.64 -12.39
CA PHE A 89 4.99 -5.72 -11.40
C PHE A 89 6.15 -6.67 -11.68
N ALA A 90 6.33 -7.03 -12.95
CA ALA A 90 7.48 -7.83 -13.37
C ALA A 90 8.80 -7.11 -13.04
N ALA A 91 8.89 -5.81 -13.32
CA ALA A 91 10.08 -5.04 -12.99
C ALA A 91 10.36 -4.98 -11.47
N SER A 92 9.33 -4.80 -10.64
CA SER A 92 9.45 -4.87 -9.19
C SER A 92 9.92 -6.25 -8.71
N ALA A 93 9.36 -7.33 -9.27
CA ALA A 93 9.75 -8.69 -8.94
C ALA A 93 11.22 -8.98 -9.28
N GLU A 94 11.67 -8.56 -10.48
CA GLU A 94 13.04 -8.71 -10.95
C GLU A 94 14.06 -7.99 -10.06
N VAL A 95 13.70 -6.83 -9.50
CA VAL A 95 14.58 -6.10 -8.56
C VAL A 95 14.53 -6.69 -7.15
N ALA A 96 13.38 -7.20 -6.72
CA ALA A 96 13.20 -7.80 -5.39
C ALA A 96 14.03 -9.08 -5.20
N LEU A 97 14.07 -9.96 -6.20
CA LEU A 97 14.76 -11.25 -6.13
C LEU A 97 16.25 -11.15 -5.75
N PRO A 98 17.10 -10.42 -6.50
CA PRO A 98 18.53 -10.31 -6.16
C PRO A 98 18.76 -9.48 -4.89
N ALA A 99 17.81 -8.63 -4.51
CA ALA A 99 17.87 -7.87 -3.26
C ALA A 99 17.55 -8.73 -2.01
N GLY A 100 17.14 -9.99 -2.18
CA GLY A 100 16.72 -10.87 -1.09
C GLY A 100 15.43 -10.36 -0.45
N ARG A 101 14.44 -10.04 -1.29
CA ARG A 101 13.12 -9.56 -0.90
C ARG A 101 12.06 -10.45 -1.55
N TYR A 102 10.94 -10.67 -0.86
CA TYR A 102 9.75 -11.21 -1.51
C TYR A 102 9.03 -10.08 -2.23
N TYR A 103 8.48 -10.38 -3.41
CA TYR A 103 7.59 -9.48 -4.12
C TYR A 103 6.16 -10.00 -4.05
N ALA A 104 5.21 -9.10 -3.81
CA ALA A 104 3.79 -9.41 -3.85
C ALA A 104 2.99 -8.23 -4.41
N VAL A 105 1.91 -8.55 -5.13
CA VAL A 105 0.84 -7.60 -5.41
C VAL A 105 -0.30 -7.94 -4.46
N VAL A 106 -0.77 -6.96 -3.69
CA VAL A 106 -1.91 -7.11 -2.78
C VAL A 106 -3.14 -6.51 -3.46
N THR A 107 -4.17 -7.34 -3.63
CA THR A 107 -5.44 -6.98 -4.28
C THR A 107 -6.63 -7.43 -3.43
N ASP A 108 -7.81 -6.86 -3.71
CA ASP A 108 -9.12 -7.37 -3.25
C ASP A 108 -9.32 -7.47 -1.74
N TRP A 109 -8.63 -6.65 -0.96
CA TRP A 109 -8.65 -6.78 0.51
C TRP A 109 -9.91 -6.25 1.18
N HIS A 110 -10.56 -5.27 0.55
CA HIS A 110 -11.81 -4.69 1.04
C HIS A 110 -12.91 -5.74 1.27
N ASP A 111 -12.95 -6.79 0.44
CA ASP A 111 -13.98 -7.82 0.50
C ASP A 111 -13.73 -8.90 1.56
N HIS A 112 -12.51 -8.97 2.11
CA HIS A 112 -12.06 -10.03 3.02
C HIS A 112 -11.84 -9.58 4.48
N VAL A 113 -11.80 -8.26 4.75
CA VAL A 113 -11.60 -7.67 6.10
C VAL A 113 -12.91 -7.05 6.66
N THR A 114 -14.04 -7.43 6.08
CA THR A 114 -15.37 -6.90 6.36
C THR A 114 -15.90 -7.31 7.73
N GLU A 115 -15.73 -6.43 8.73
CA GLU A 115 -16.79 -6.20 9.73
C GLU A 115 -16.68 -4.89 10.54
N ARG A 116 -15.60 -4.09 10.45
CA ARG A 116 -15.44 -2.96 11.40
C ARG A 116 -14.89 -1.59 10.93
N ARG A 117 -14.49 -1.37 9.68
CA ARG A 117 -13.78 -0.11 9.32
C ARG A 117 -14.08 0.50 7.93
N GLN A 118 -15.28 0.33 7.37
CA GLN A 118 -15.67 1.17 6.21
C GLN A 118 -15.91 2.65 6.58
N SER A 119 -16.03 2.98 7.87
CA SER A 119 -16.35 4.34 8.33
C SER A 119 -15.16 5.31 8.35
N LEU A 120 -13.90 4.85 8.32
CA LEU A 120 -12.74 5.75 8.44
C LEU A 120 -12.23 6.26 7.09
N CYS A 121 -12.36 5.46 6.04
CA CYS A 121 -11.88 5.83 4.71
C CYS A 121 -12.94 6.55 3.86
N CYS A 122 -14.23 6.44 4.21
CA CYS A 122 -15.36 6.94 3.40
C CYS A 122 -16.15 8.12 4.01
N ASP A 123 -15.99 8.48 5.29
CA ASP A 123 -16.71 9.60 5.93
C ASP A 123 -15.80 10.83 6.16
N THR A 124 -15.49 11.57 5.10
CA THR A 124 -15.04 12.96 5.22
C THR A 124 -16.21 13.95 5.23
N ASP A 125 -17.24 13.67 6.02
CA ASP A 125 -18.40 14.58 6.21
C ASP A 125 -18.75 14.82 7.70
N TRP A 126 -17.73 14.91 8.57
CA TRP A 126 -17.93 15.29 9.98
C TRP A 126 -17.70 16.79 10.27
N ALA A 127 -17.70 17.65 9.24
CA ALA A 127 -17.62 19.10 9.42
C ALA A 127 -19.03 19.73 9.57
N TRP A 128 -19.36 20.10 10.82
CA TRP A 128 -20.40 21.07 11.25
C TRP A 128 -21.89 20.67 11.14
N THR A 129 -22.47 20.25 12.27
CA THR A 129 -23.71 20.87 12.81
C THR A 129 -23.93 20.45 14.26
N SER A 130 -23.34 21.22 15.18
CA SER A 130 -23.82 21.28 16.57
C SER A 130 -23.89 22.74 17.02
N ARG A 131 -25.01 23.40 16.71
CA ARG A 131 -25.66 24.44 17.53
C ARG A 131 -27.00 24.81 16.92
N GLY A 132 -28.07 24.44 17.62
CA GLY A 132 -29.45 24.70 17.26
C GLY A 132 -30.38 24.05 18.27
N ARG A 133 -30.33 24.53 19.51
CA ARG A 133 -31.46 24.49 20.43
C ARG A 133 -31.66 25.89 20.97
#